data_AF-A0A7C4M900-F1
#
_entry.id   AF-A0A7C4M900-F1
#
_cell.length_a   1.000
_cell.length_b   1.000
_cell.length_c   1.000
_cell.angle_alpha   90.00
_cell.angle_beta   90.00
_cell.angle_gamma   90.00
#
_symmetry.space_group_name_H-M   'P 1'
#
loop_
_entity.id
_entity.type
_entity.pdbx_description
1 polymer ?
#
loop_
_entity_poly.entity_id
_entity_poly.type
_entity_poly.pdbx_seq_one_letter_code
_entity_poly.pdbx_strand_id
1 'polypeptide(L)' 'MLGITKNGCWSIYGRYIHETKWSNEIKITSRSTSDNMPVLASDKNGKLWLAYESFYNGCQHIYVKVYDGKVGRHPFK' A
#
# COMPACT_ATOMS: atom_id res chain seq x y z
N MET A 1 5.18 2.83 -6.28
CA MET A 1 4.81 1.65 -5.49
C MET A 1 5.60 0.48 -6.05
N LEU A 2 6.23 -0.33 -5.22
CA LEU A 2 7.09 -1.43 -5.66
C LEU A 2 6.82 -2.67 -4.79
N GLY A 3 6.86 -3.84 -5.40
CA GLY A 3 6.88 -5.12 -4.69
C GLY A 3 8.32 -5.45 -4.30
N ILE A 4 8.55 -5.74 -3.01
CA ILE A 4 9.86 -6.17 -2.51
C ILE A 4 9.67 -7.54 -1.85
N THR A 5 10.54 -8.50 -2.18
CA THR A 5 10.58 -9.81 -1.53
C THR A 5 11.35 -9.75 -0.23
N LYS A 6 10.77 -10.31 0.83
CA LYS A 6 11.51 -10.64 2.06
C LYS A 6 11.02 -11.99 2.59
N ASN A 7 11.95 -12.91 2.84
CA ASN A 7 11.66 -14.28 3.29
C ASN A 7 10.65 -15.03 2.39
N GLY A 8 10.73 -14.85 1.06
CA GLY A 8 9.85 -15.50 0.09
C GLY A 8 8.44 -14.91 -0.05
N CYS A 9 8.05 -13.95 0.78
CA CYS A 9 6.78 -13.24 0.66
C CYS A 9 6.98 -11.90 -0.07
N TRP A 10 6.11 -11.60 -1.03
CA TRP A 10 6.00 -10.27 -1.63
C TRP A 10 5.25 -9.32 -0.69
N SER A 11 5.76 -8.12 -0.48
CA SER A 11 5.08 -7.09 0.28
C SER A 11 5.02 -5.78 -0.49
N ILE A 12 3.92 -5.04 -0.31
CA ILE A 12 3.68 -3.78 -1.02
C ILE A 12 4.29 -2.63 -0.21
N TYR A 13 5.17 -1.86 -0.86
CA TYR A 13 5.81 -0.68 -0.28
C TYR A 13 5.37 0.59 -1.00
N GLY A 14 5.05 1.60 -0.19
CA GLY A 14 4.70 2.95 -0.63
C GLY A 14 5.79 3.97 -0.25
N ARG A 15 5.85 5.05 -1.02
CA ARG A 15 6.55 6.28 -0.67
C ARG A 15 5.79 7.45 -1.29
N TYR A 16 5.88 8.62 -0.69
CA TYR A 16 5.26 9.86 -1.19
C TYR A 16 6.32 10.93 -1.41
N ILE A 17 6.00 11.95 -2.19
CA ILE A 17 6.85 13.13 -2.38
C ILE A 17 6.28 14.29 -1.56
N HIS A 18 7.15 14.99 -0.85
CA HIS A 18 6.85 16.23 -0.16
C HIS A 18 7.78 17.31 -0.70
N GLU A 19 7.21 18.39 -1.25
CA GLU A 19 7.92 19.38 -2.06
C GLU A 19 8.70 18.70 -3.20
N THR A 20 9.99 18.44 -3.00
CA THR A 20 10.90 17.78 -3.96
C THR A 20 11.56 16.51 -3.40
N LYS A 21 11.29 16.15 -2.13
CA LYS A 21 11.92 15.02 -1.43
C LYS A 21 10.98 13.84 -1.32
N TRP A 22 11.49 12.65 -1.67
CA TRP A 22 10.80 11.39 -1.39
C TRP A 22 10.89 11.04 0.10
N SER A 23 9.81 10.48 0.63
CA SER A 23 9.83 9.83 1.94
C SER A 23 10.72 8.59 1.93
N ASN A 24 11.09 8.11 3.12
CA ASN A 24 11.51 6.72 3.29
C ASN A 24 10.42 5.77 2.77
N GLU A 25 10.80 4.53 2.44
CA GLU A 25 9.85 3.48 2.10
C GLU A 25 9.02 3.07 3.31
N ILE A 26 7.73 2.84 3.10
CA ILE A 26 6.78 2.50 4.16
C ILE A 26 6.06 1.22 3.75
N LYS A 27 6.16 0.19 4.60
CA LYS A 27 5.49 -1.10 4.37
C LYS A 27 3.99 -0.92 4.54
N ILE A 28 3.21 -1.18 3.48
CA ILE A 28 1.76 -0.99 3.49
C ILE A 28 1.04 -2.23 4.03
N THR A 29 1.54 -3.42 3.71
CA THR A 29 0.97 -4.71 4.11
C THR A 29 1.79 -5.39 5.21
N SER A 30 1.11 -5.94 6.21
CA SER A 30 1.72 -6.41 7.46
C SER A 30 1.74 -7.93 7.65
N ARG A 31 1.21 -8.70 6.71
CA ARG A 31 1.07 -10.16 6.82
C ARG A 31 2.25 -10.91 6.17
N SER A 32 2.38 -12.19 6.52
CA SER A 32 3.26 -13.18 5.88
C SER A 32 2.61 -13.78 4.62
N THR A 33 1.89 -12.96 3.87
CA THR A 33 1.22 -13.30 2.62
C THR A 33 2.00 -12.66 1.48
N SER A 34 1.95 -13.26 0.29
CA SER A 34 2.46 -12.61 -0.92
C SER A 34 1.38 -11.68 -1.45
N ASP A 35 1.64 -10.37 -1.35
CA ASP A 35 0.75 -9.31 -1.80
C ASP A 35 1.25 -8.72 -3.13
N ASN A 36 0.39 -8.73 -4.15
CA ASN A 36 0.76 -8.49 -5.56
C ASN A 36 -0.19 -7.51 -6.27
N MET A 37 0.18 -7.14 -7.50
CA MET A 37 -0.61 -6.31 -8.44
C MET A 37 -1.29 -5.07 -7.81
N PRO A 38 -0.54 -4.21 -7.10
CA PRO A 38 -1.16 -3.12 -6.37
C PRO A 38 -1.56 -1.96 -7.29
N VAL A 39 -2.80 -1.51 -7.17
CA VAL A 39 -3.38 -0.39 -7.94
C VAL A 39 -3.87 0.69 -6.98
N LEU A 40 -3.48 1.94 -7.22
CA LEU A 40 -3.81 3.09 -6.38
C LEU A 40 -4.62 4.12 -7.16
N ALA A 41 -5.75 4.55 -6.61
CA ALA A 41 -6.59 5.62 -7.16
C ALA A 41 -6.96 6.66 -6.09
N SER A 42 -7.31 7.87 -6.50
CA SER A 42 -7.83 8.94 -5.63
C SER A 42 -9.29 9.24 -5.95
N ASP A 43 -10.13 9.42 -4.93
CA ASP A 43 -11.50 9.92 -5.14
C ASP A 43 -11.60 11.45 -5.08
N LYS A 44 -12.79 11.99 -5.37
CA LYS A 44 -13.08 13.43 -5.38
C LYS A 44 -12.88 14.15 -4.03
N ASN A 45 -12.79 13.41 -2.93
CA ASN A 45 -12.56 13.94 -1.59
C ASN A 45 -11.07 13.89 -1.19
N GLY A 46 -10.19 13.44 -2.09
CA GLY A 46 -8.76 13.26 -1.83
C GLY A 46 -8.42 11.97 -1.08
N LYS A 47 -9.36 11.04 -0.92
CA LYS A 47 -9.11 9.74 -0.28
C LYS A 47 -8.37 8.82 -1.25
N LEU A 48 -7.32 8.15 -0.79
CA LEU A 48 -6.59 7.17 -1.59
C LEU A 48 -7.13 5.75 -1.35
N TRP A 49 -7.43 5.06 -2.45
CA TRP A 49 -7.94 3.70 -2.52
C TRP A 49 -6.86 2.81 -3.11
N LEU A 50 -6.33 1.88 -2.31
CA LEU A 50 -5.35 0.88 -2.73
C LEU A 50 -6.04 -0.49 -2.83
N ALA A 51 -6.14 -1.02 -4.04
CA ALA A 51 -6.51 -2.41 -4.29
C ALA A 51 -5.26 -3.27 -4.51
N TYR A 52 -5.27 -4.52 -4.06
CA TYR A 52 -4.19 -5.47 -4.28
C TYR A 52 -4.66 -6.93 -4.17
N GLU A 53 -3.94 -7.83 -4.83
CA GLU A 53 -4.09 -9.28 -4.66
C GLU A 53 -3.30 -9.75 -3.44
N SER A 54 -3.85 -10.70 -2.68
CA SER A 54 -3.14 -11.35 -1.58
C SER A 54 -3.54 -12.81 -1.47
N PHE A 55 -2.54 -13.70 -1.42
CA PHE A 55 -2.79 -15.12 -1.17
C PHE A 55 -2.93 -15.38 0.34
N TYR A 56 -4.15 -15.63 0.79
CA TYR A 56 -4.50 -15.83 2.19
C TYR A 56 -5.37 -17.09 2.33
N ASN A 57 -5.12 -17.89 3.37
CA ASN A 57 -5.88 -19.11 3.68
C ASN A 57 -6.08 -20.08 2.48
N GLY A 58 -5.07 -20.22 1.62
CA GLY A 58 -5.11 -21.13 0.47
C GLY A 58 -5.78 -20.56 -0.80
N CYS A 59 -6.27 -19.32 -0.79
CA CYS A 59 -6.95 -18.69 -1.92
C CYS A 59 -6.38 -17.31 -2.27
N GLN A 60 -6.57 -16.88 -3.51
CA GLN A 60 -6.34 -15.48 -3.92
C GLN A 60 -7.53 -14.62 -3.51
N HIS A 61 -7.25 -13.45 -2.95
CA HIS A 61 -8.26 -12.47 -2.53
C HIS A 61 -7.89 -11.07 -3.02
N ILE A 62 -8.88 -10.29 -3.44
CA ILE A 62 -8.72 -8.85 -3.64
C ILE A 62 -8.98 -8.13 -2.32
N TYR A 63 -7.97 -7.44 -1.82
CA TYR A 63 -8.08 -6.56 -0.66
C TYR A 63 -8.11 -5.10 -1.09
N VAL A 64 -8.85 -4.28 -0.33
CA VAL A 64 -8.88 -2.83 -0.50
C VAL A 64 -8.51 -2.18 0.83
N LYS A 65 -7.55 -1.25 0.79
CA LYS A 65 -7.15 -0.41 1.93
C LYS A 65 -7.34 1.06 1.56
N VAL A 66 -7.87 1.83 2.48
CA VAL A 66 -8.32 3.20 2.19
C VAL A 66 -7.72 4.21 3.16
N TYR A 67 -7.33 5.37 2.65
CA TYR A 67 -6.56 6.39 3.38
C TYR A 67 -7.22 7.77 3.23
N ASP A 68 -7.86 8.25 4.29
CA ASP A 68 -8.66 9.50 4.33
C ASP A 68 -7.88 10.82 4.27
N GLY A 69 -6.57 10.80 4.00
CA GLY A 69 -5.74 12.01 3.92
C GLY A 69 -5.55 12.80 5.24
N LYS A 70 -6.27 12.45 6.30
CA LYS A 70 -6.44 13.25 7.54
C LYS A 70 -5.84 12.65 8.81
N VAL A 71 -5.14 11.52 8.73
CA VAL A 71 -4.58 10.84 9.92
C VAL A 71 -3.36 11.62 10.45
N GLY A 72 -3.62 12.55 11.39
CA GLY A 72 -2.65 13.16 12.33
C GLY A 72 -1.23 13.40 11.81
N ARG A 73 -1.03 14.48 11.04
CA ARG A 73 0.24 14.85 10.37
C ARG A 73 0.83 13.84 9.36
N HIS A 74 0.42 12.56 9.31
CA HIS A 74 0.83 11.65 8.22
C HIS A 74 -0.19 10.53 7.89
N PRO A 75 -0.86 10.57 6.71
CA PRO A 75 -1.58 9.43 6.12
C PRO A 75 -0.85 8.59 5.04
N PHE A 76 0.29 8.88 4.42
CA PHE A 76 1.44 9.73 4.74
C PHE A 76 1.66 10.76 3.62
N LYS A 77 2.00 12.00 3.99
CA LYS A 77 2.11 13.19 3.11
C LYS A 77 3.05 14.21 3.78
#